data_AF-A0A7J0GYP4-F1
#
_entry.id   AF-A0A7J0GYP4-F1
#
_cell.length_a   1.000
_cell.length_b   1.000
_cell.length_c   1.000
_cell.angle_alpha   90.00
_cell.angle_beta   90.00
_cell.angle_gamma   90.00
#
_symmetry.space_group_name_H-M   'P 1'
#
loop_
_entity.id
_entity.type
_entity.pdbx_description
1 polymer ?
#
loop_
_entity_poly.entity_id
_entity_poly.type
_entity_poly.pdbx_seq_one_letter_code
_entity_poly.pdbx_strand_id
1 'polypeptide(L)'
;MTGEQRARLIKLAKWLVESAMVPLRLFQERCEEEFLWESEMIKIKAADLKSKEVRVNTRLLYQQTKFNLLREESEGYAKLVTLLRQGSDASTQNTSAATVGIIKSLIGHFDLDPNRVFDIVLECFELQPSNSVFLDLIPIFPKSHASQILGFKFQYYQRMEVNHSVPFGLYQLTALLVKEDFIDLDSIYSHLLPKDDEAFEHYNAFSAKRFDEANKIGKINLAATGKDLMDDEKQGDVTIDLFSALDIESEAVTERASELENNQTLGLLTGFLSVNDWYHAHILFDRLSPLNPAEHSQICNELFRLIEKSISSANELIRQTQIQILALPSAAGSDSMETNSSIYRSFVNLPKELFEMLSCAGPYLYRDTLLLQKVCRVLRGYYQSAIDLVSAGDGSFNPGSGIGGNQTPRLHLKEARLRIEEALGTCLLPSLQLTPANPAVGQEIWEVMNLLPYEGRYRLYGEWEKDDERIPMVLSARQTAKLDTRRILKRLAKENLKQLGRMVAKLSHANPMTVLRTIVHQIEAYRDMITPVVDAFKYLTQASAMMEALLLLNCYFGIWGSRIIQVLARI
;
A
#
# COMPACT_ATOMS: atom_id res chain seq x y z
N MET A 1 39.24 -67.42 -12.91
CA MET A 1 40.14 -68.54 -12.58
C MET A 1 39.30 -69.78 -12.30
N THR A 2 39.78 -70.98 -12.60
CA THR A 2 39.12 -72.20 -12.09
C THR A 2 39.16 -72.18 -10.55
N GLY A 3 38.11 -72.65 -9.89
CA GLY A 3 37.98 -72.55 -8.42
C GLY A 3 39.16 -73.14 -7.66
N GLU A 4 39.78 -74.18 -8.20
CA GLU A 4 40.95 -74.84 -7.61
C GLU A 4 42.22 -73.97 -7.66
N GLN A 5 42.44 -73.22 -8.75
CA GLN A 5 43.57 -72.29 -8.86
C GLN A 5 43.43 -71.13 -7.88
N ARG A 6 42.21 -70.61 -7.69
CA ARG A 6 41.91 -69.53 -6.74
C ARG A 6 42.15 -69.96 -5.29
N ALA A 7 41.76 -71.18 -4.92
CA ALA A 7 42.01 -71.74 -3.59
C ALA A 7 43.51 -71.91 -3.29
N ARG A 8 44.32 -72.34 -4.27
CA ARG A 8 45.79 -72.42 -4.13
C ARG A 8 46.42 -71.03 -3.95
N LEU A 9 45.93 -70.04 -4.69
CA LEU A 9 46.39 -68.65 -4.58
C LEU A 9 46.09 -68.04 -3.21
N ILE A 10 44.90 -68.29 -2.64
CA ILE A 10 44.54 -67.82 -1.30
C ILE A 10 45.46 -68.43 -0.24
N LYS A 11 45.73 -69.74 -0.31
CA LYS A 11 46.65 -70.42 0.63
C LYS A 11 48.06 -69.84 0.55
N LEU A 12 48.56 -69.59 -0.67
CA LEU A 12 49.87 -68.97 -0.87
C LEU A 12 49.91 -67.56 -0.29
N ALA A 13 48.87 -66.74 -0.51
CA ALA A 13 48.80 -65.39 0.00
C ALA A 13 48.76 -65.34 1.54
N LYS A 14 48.00 -66.23 2.19
CA LYS A 14 48.02 -66.38 3.66
C LYS A 14 49.42 -66.77 4.17
N TRP A 15 50.07 -67.75 3.53
CA TRP A 15 51.42 -68.17 3.90
C TRP A 15 52.47 -67.06 3.77
N LEU A 16 52.38 -66.22 2.72
CA LEU A 16 53.29 -65.09 2.49
C LEU A 16 53.17 -64.01 3.58
N VAL A 17 51.95 -63.77 4.06
CA VAL A 17 51.70 -62.84 5.17
C VAL A 17 52.15 -63.43 6.50
N GLU A 18 51.83 -64.70 6.77
CA GLU A 18 52.24 -65.42 8.00
C GLU A 18 53.77 -65.54 8.13
N SER A 19 54.45 -65.74 6.99
CA SER A 19 55.93 -65.83 6.93
C SER A 19 56.62 -64.47 6.95
N ALA A 20 55.86 -63.36 7.09
CA ALA A 20 56.34 -61.98 7.06
C ALA A 20 57.15 -61.58 5.80
N MET A 21 57.02 -62.36 4.71
CA MET A 21 57.73 -62.11 3.45
C MET A 21 57.14 -60.93 2.69
N VAL A 22 55.83 -60.68 2.85
CA VAL A 22 55.13 -59.54 2.26
C VAL A 22 54.25 -58.88 3.32
N PRO A 23 54.43 -57.56 3.58
CA PRO A 23 53.55 -56.81 4.47
C PRO A 23 52.08 -56.87 4.04
N LEU A 24 51.17 -57.09 5.00
CA LEU A 24 49.71 -57.11 4.78
C LEU A 24 49.20 -55.87 4.03
N ARG A 25 49.82 -54.71 4.27
CA ARG A 25 49.48 -53.45 3.61
C ARG A 25 49.59 -53.50 2.08
N LEU A 26 50.58 -54.22 1.53
CA LEU A 26 50.75 -54.32 0.08
C LEU A 26 49.65 -55.14 -0.59
N PHE A 27 49.15 -56.17 0.09
CA PHE A 27 47.96 -56.89 -0.38
C PHE A 27 46.73 -55.99 -0.35
N GLN A 28 46.53 -55.24 0.74
CA GLN A 28 45.40 -54.32 0.87
C GLN A 28 45.41 -53.19 -0.17
N GLU A 29 46.58 -52.72 -0.60
CA GLU A 29 46.71 -51.65 -1.60
C GLU A 29 46.57 -52.12 -3.05
N ARG A 30 46.84 -53.40 -3.36
CA ARG A 30 46.98 -53.88 -4.75
C ARG A 30 46.02 -54.99 -5.17
N CYS A 31 45.37 -55.66 -4.24
CA CYS A 31 44.48 -56.78 -4.56
C CYS A 31 43.01 -56.36 -4.62
N GLU A 32 42.23 -57.09 -5.43
CA GLU A 32 40.79 -56.92 -5.59
C GLU A 32 40.02 -57.22 -4.30
N GLU A 33 38.85 -56.59 -4.10
CA GLU A 33 38.12 -56.63 -2.83
C GLU A 33 37.60 -58.04 -2.50
N GLU A 34 37.21 -58.81 -3.52
CA GLU A 34 36.77 -60.20 -3.38
C GLU A 34 37.90 -61.11 -2.90
N PHE A 35 39.11 -60.92 -3.43
CA PHE A 35 40.28 -61.70 -3.04
C PHE A 35 40.71 -61.39 -1.60
N LEU A 36 40.67 -60.13 -1.21
CA LEU A 36 41.01 -59.70 0.15
C LEU A 36 40.04 -60.27 1.19
N TRP A 37 38.74 -60.35 0.87
CA TRP A 37 37.75 -60.97 1.73
C TRP A 37 37.95 -62.50 1.83
N GLU A 38 38.10 -63.19 0.70
CA GLU A 38 38.30 -64.64 0.66
C GLU A 38 39.60 -65.10 1.35
N SER A 39 40.64 -64.26 1.34
CA SER A 39 41.91 -64.51 2.00
C SER A 39 41.96 -64.06 3.47
N GLU A 40 40.84 -63.59 4.04
CA GLU A 40 40.72 -63.09 5.42
C GLU A 40 41.70 -61.94 5.75
N MET A 41 42.20 -61.25 4.73
CA MET A 41 43.13 -60.12 4.87
C MET A 41 42.42 -58.80 5.22
N ILE A 42 41.09 -58.79 5.13
CA ILE A 42 40.18 -57.72 5.59
C ILE A 42 39.02 -58.31 6.38
N LYS A 43 38.53 -57.57 7.38
CA LYS A 43 37.36 -57.97 8.21
C LYS A 43 36.02 -57.50 7.64
N ILE A 44 36.04 -56.73 6.56
CA ILE A 44 34.87 -56.10 5.93
C ILE A 44 34.53 -56.92 4.68
N LYS A 45 33.22 -57.17 4.45
CA LYS A 45 32.77 -57.88 3.24
C LYS A 45 33.19 -57.11 1.98
N ALA A 46 33.54 -57.85 0.92
CA ALA A 46 34.00 -57.27 -0.35
C ALA A 46 33.06 -56.17 -0.90
N ALA A 47 31.74 -56.40 -0.88
CA ALA A 47 30.75 -55.42 -1.34
C ALA A 47 30.74 -54.13 -0.50
N ASP A 48 30.92 -54.24 0.82
CA ASP A 48 30.97 -53.08 1.71
C ASP A 48 32.26 -52.27 1.51
N LEU A 49 33.39 -52.95 1.25
CA LEU A 49 34.66 -52.28 0.92
C LEU A 49 34.55 -51.50 -0.38
N LYS A 50 33.99 -52.12 -1.43
CA LYS A 50 33.74 -51.48 -2.73
C LYS A 50 32.84 -50.26 -2.60
N SER A 51 31.76 -50.36 -1.83
CA SER A 51 30.87 -49.22 -1.59
C SER A 51 31.56 -48.07 -0.84
N LYS A 52 32.46 -48.39 0.11
CA LYS A 52 33.28 -47.39 0.81
C LYS A 52 34.30 -46.75 -0.12
N GLU A 53 34.97 -47.54 -0.96
CA GLU A 53 35.91 -47.05 -1.95
C GLU A 53 35.23 -46.09 -2.92
N VAL A 54 34.07 -46.47 -3.48
CA VAL A 54 33.27 -45.59 -4.34
C VAL A 54 32.90 -44.29 -3.61
N ARG A 55 32.50 -44.37 -2.33
CA ARG A 55 32.14 -43.18 -1.54
C ARG A 55 33.34 -42.27 -1.27
N VAL A 56 34.52 -42.85 -1.00
CA VAL A 56 35.78 -42.11 -0.77
C VAL A 56 36.26 -41.47 -2.08
N ASN A 57 36.29 -42.22 -3.18
CA ASN A 57 36.66 -41.70 -4.49
C ASN A 57 35.69 -40.61 -4.93
N THR A 58 34.38 -40.81 -4.73
CA THR A 58 33.38 -39.78 -5.05
C THR A 58 33.64 -38.51 -4.24
N ARG A 59 33.94 -38.66 -2.94
CA ARG A 59 34.27 -37.54 -2.07
C ARG A 59 35.56 -36.82 -2.51
N LEU A 60 36.62 -37.56 -2.83
CA LEU A 60 37.90 -37.00 -3.24
C LEU A 60 37.84 -36.30 -4.61
N LEU A 61 37.09 -36.84 -5.56
CA LEU A 61 37.02 -36.30 -6.93
C LEU A 61 35.94 -35.24 -7.13
N TYR A 62 34.81 -35.30 -6.43
CA TYR A 62 33.65 -34.46 -6.73
C TYR A 62 33.25 -33.51 -5.61
N GLN A 63 33.77 -33.66 -4.38
CA GLN A 63 33.49 -32.70 -3.32
C GLN A 63 34.31 -31.43 -3.56
N GLN A 64 33.63 -30.32 -3.90
CA GLN A 64 34.28 -29.01 -3.88
C GLN A 64 34.60 -28.62 -2.44
N THR A 65 35.85 -28.21 -2.19
CA THR A 65 36.25 -27.59 -0.93
C THR A 65 35.81 -26.14 -0.96
N LYS A 66 34.56 -25.88 -0.58
CA LYS A 66 34.05 -24.52 -0.36
C LYS A 66 33.54 -24.41 1.05
N PHE A 67 33.90 -23.32 1.72
CA PHE A 67 33.56 -23.10 3.12
C PHE A 67 32.32 -22.23 3.22
N ASN A 68 31.22 -22.81 3.68
CA ASN A 68 29.92 -22.14 3.77
C ASN A 68 29.64 -21.64 5.20
N LEU A 69 30.30 -22.21 6.21
CA LEU A 69 30.07 -21.83 7.60
C LEU A 69 31.13 -20.85 8.08
N LEU A 70 30.71 -19.85 8.87
CA LEU A 70 31.61 -18.84 9.43
C LEU A 70 32.74 -19.45 10.27
N ARG A 71 32.47 -20.57 10.95
CA ARG A 71 33.45 -21.28 11.78
C ARG A 71 34.53 -22.02 10.98
N GLU A 72 34.27 -22.32 9.71
CA GLU A 72 35.21 -23.03 8.86
C GLU A 72 36.35 -22.08 8.45
N GLU A 73 36.00 -20.89 7.95
CA GLU A 73 36.98 -19.88 7.50
C GLU A 73 36.72 -18.51 8.14
N SER A 74 37.04 -18.41 9.44
CA SER A 74 36.76 -17.22 10.24
C SER A 74 37.50 -15.98 9.73
N GLU A 75 38.73 -16.14 9.23
CA GLU A 75 39.55 -15.04 8.71
C GLU A 75 38.99 -14.46 7.41
N GLY A 76 38.61 -15.32 6.46
CA GLY A 76 38.06 -14.89 5.18
C GLY A 76 36.76 -14.10 5.35
N TYR A 77 35.84 -14.60 6.17
CA TYR A 77 34.59 -13.90 6.47
C TYR A 77 34.80 -12.60 7.27
N ALA A 78 35.74 -12.57 8.23
CA ALA A 78 36.05 -11.34 8.97
C ALA A 78 36.61 -10.23 8.07
N LYS A 79 37.50 -10.58 7.13
CA LYS A 79 38.04 -9.64 6.13
C LYS A 79 36.96 -9.12 5.20
N LEU A 80 36.05 -9.99 4.76
CA LEU A 80 34.89 -9.60 3.94
C LEU A 80 34.01 -8.58 4.67
N VAL A 81 33.57 -8.86 5.89
CA VAL A 81 32.70 -7.96 6.66
C VAL A 81 33.38 -6.61 6.93
N THR A 82 34.67 -6.63 7.24
CA THR A 82 35.46 -5.40 7.46
C THR A 82 35.53 -4.54 6.20
N LEU A 83 35.74 -5.15 5.03
CA LEU A 83 35.75 -4.47 3.74
C LEU A 83 34.40 -3.81 3.44
N LEU A 84 33.30 -4.54 3.62
CA LEU A 84 31.94 -4.04 3.35
C LEU A 84 31.56 -2.87 4.26
N ARG A 85 32.06 -2.84 5.50
CA ARG A 85 31.84 -1.73 6.44
C ARG A 85 32.68 -0.49 6.14
N GLN A 86 33.86 -0.63 5.56
CA GLN A 86 34.78 0.47 5.28
C GLN A 86 34.39 1.29 4.03
N GLY A 87 33.56 0.76 3.14
CA GLY A 87 33.17 1.40 1.87
C GLY A 87 32.26 2.64 1.96
N SER A 88 32.24 3.36 3.08
CA SER A 88 31.30 4.47 3.35
C SER A 88 31.82 5.87 2.96
N ASP A 89 33.12 6.06 2.72
CA ASP A 89 33.71 7.42 2.80
C ASP A 89 33.96 8.15 1.47
N ALA A 90 33.81 7.53 0.30
CA ALA A 90 33.85 8.26 -0.98
C ALA A 90 33.31 7.44 -2.16
N SER A 91 32.11 7.76 -2.63
CA SER A 91 31.51 7.19 -3.84
C SER A 91 32.23 7.68 -5.10
N THR A 92 33.20 6.93 -5.60
CA THR A 92 33.65 7.02 -6.99
C THR A 92 33.52 5.65 -7.65
N GLN A 93 33.15 5.61 -8.94
CA GLN A 93 33.01 4.35 -9.72
C GLN A 93 34.29 3.49 -9.68
N ASN A 94 35.45 4.12 -9.48
CA ASN A 94 36.73 3.41 -9.35
C ASN A 94 36.82 2.61 -8.04
N THR A 95 36.20 3.10 -6.96
CA THR A 95 36.17 2.41 -5.66
C THR A 95 35.29 1.17 -5.71
N SER A 96 34.12 1.21 -6.37
CA SER A 96 33.25 0.03 -6.46
C SER A 96 33.89 -1.09 -7.26
N ALA A 97 34.48 -0.79 -8.42
CA ALA A 97 35.23 -1.76 -9.21
C ALA A 97 36.43 -2.39 -8.46
N ALA A 98 37.15 -1.59 -7.67
CA ALA A 98 38.23 -2.09 -6.81
C ALA A 98 37.70 -3.05 -5.74
N THR A 99 36.59 -2.70 -5.07
CA THR A 99 35.93 -3.56 -4.07
C THR A 99 35.46 -4.88 -4.68
N VAL A 100 34.87 -4.86 -5.88
CA VAL A 100 34.52 -6.08 -6.63
C VAL A 100 35.74 -6.99 -6.83
N GLY A 101 36.86 -6.41 -7.24
CA GLY A 101 38.12 -7.15 -7.44
C GLY A 101 38.61 -7.79 -6.14
N ILE A 102 38.55 -7.05 -5.03
CA ILE A 102 38.95 -7.55 -3.71
C ILE A 102 38.03 -8.68 -3.25
N ILE A 103 36.71 -8.56 -3.40
CA ILE A 103 35.75 -9.62 -3.02
C ILE A 103 36.02 -10.90 -3.82
N LYS A 104 36.24 -10.80 -5.14
CA LYS A 104 36.60 -11.95 -5.97
C LYS A 104 37.92 -12.60 -5.51
N SER A 105 38.91 -11.78 -5.12
CA SER A 105 40.17 -12.27 -4.57
C SER A 105 39.97 -12.98 -3.24
N LEU A 106 39.10 -12.48 -2.35
CA LEU A 106 38.80 -13.13 -1.07
C LEU A 106 38.08 -14.46 -1.27
N ILE A 107 37.09 -14.51 -2.16
CA ILE A 107 36.38 -15.76 -2.52
C ILE A 107 37.35 -16.82 -3.00
N GLY A 108 38.28 -16.47 -3.89
CA GLY A 108 39.26 -17.41 -4.44
C GLY A 108 40.42 -17.77 -3.50
N HIS A 109 40.83 -16.86 -2.60
CA HIS A 109 41.96 -17.12 -1.70
C HIS A 109 41.58 -17.98 -0.50
N PHE A 110 40.38 -17.78 0.04
CA PHE A 110 39.87 -18.50 1.21
C PHE A 110 38.83 -19.57 0.85
N ASP A 111 38.66 -19.90 -0.45
CA ASP A 111 37.66 -20.85 -0.93
C ASP A 111 36.25 -20.64 -0.34
N LEU A 112 35.83 -19.38 -0.21
CA LEU A 112 34.54 -19.02 0.41
C LEU A 112 33.37 -19.45 -0.48
N ASP A 113 32.28 -19.89 0.12
CA ASP A 113 31.05 -20.17 -0.63
C ASP A 113 30.44 -18.85 -1.16
N PRO A 114 30.27 -18.68 -2.48
CA PRO A 114 29.74 -17.44 -3.05
C PRO A 114 28.33 -17.09 -2.58
N ASN A 115 27.49 -18.09 -2.27
CA ASN A 115 26.12 -17.85 -1.81
C ASN A 115 26.14 -17.28 -0.38
N ARG A 116 27.05 -17.76 0.47
CA ARG A 116 27.22 -17.20 1.82
C ARG A 116 27.82 -15.81 1.80
N VAL A 117 28.80 -15.57 0.92
CA VAL A 117 29.35 -14.23 0.71
C VAL A 117 28.25 -13.28 0.26
N PHE A 118 27.38 -13.69 -0.66
CA PHE A 118 26.26 -12.88 -1.11
C PHE A 118 25.23 -12.61 0.01
N ASP A 119 24.91 -13.63 0.81
CA ASP A 119 24.05 -13.49 1.99
C ASP A 119 24.57 -12.42 2.98
N ILE A 120 25.88 -12.42 3.24
CA ILE A 120 26.54 -11.40 4.09
C ILE A 120 26.51 -10.01 3.43
N VAL A 121 26.66 -9.93 2.11
CA VAL A 121 26.53 -8.67 1.36
C VAL A 121 25.12 -8.10 1.51
N LEU A 122 24.09 -8.94 1.39
CA LEU A 122 22.69 -8.53 1.59
C LEU A 122 22.42 -8.06 3.03
N GLU A 123 22.96 -8.76 4.04
CA GLU A 123 22.86 -8.34 5.45
C GLU A 123 23.55 -6.99 5.70
N CYS A 124 24.72 -6.76 5.10
CA CYS A 124 25.39 -5.47 5.21
C CYS A 124 24.61 -4.36 4.50
N PHE A 125 23.97 -4.67 3.37
CA PHE A 125 23.15 -3.72 2.63
C PHE A 125 21.87 -3.36 3.39
N GLU A 126 21.23 -4.32 4.06
CA GLU A 126 20.09 -4.08 4.96
C GLU A 126 20.46 -3.07 6.07
N LEU A 127 21.66 -3.18 6.63
CA LEU A 127 22.15 -2.30 7.69
C LEU A 127 22.58 -0.90 7.19
N GLN A 128 22.84 -0.75 5.88
CA GLN A 128 23.34 0.48 5.26
C GLN A 128 22.63 0.76 3.91
N PRO A 129 21.32 1.06 3.93
CA PRO A 129 20.52 1.23 2.70
C PRO A 129 20.92 2.47 1.87
N SER A 130 21.63 3.44 2.46
CA SER A 130 22.09 4.65 1.77
C SER A 130 23.31 4.45 0.88
N ASN A 131 24.01 3.32 1.01
CA ASN A 131 25.25 3.09 0.28
C ASN A 131 24.96 2.45 -1.09
N SER A 132 25.10 3.23 -2.16
CA SER A 132 24.89 2.76 -3.54
C SER A 132 25.93 1.74 -4.01
N VAL A 133 27.07 1.60 -3.32
CA VAL A 133 28.11 0.62 -3.69
C VAL A 133 27.57 -0.81 -3.66
N PHE A 134 26.62 -1.12 -2.76
CA PHE A 134 26.03 -2.45 -2.72
C PHE A 134 25.28 -2.80 -4.01
N LEU A 135 24.64 -1.82 -4.66
CA LEU A 135 23.97 -2.03 -5.94
C LEU A 135 24.95 -2.41 -7.06
N ASP A 136 26.18 -1.89 -7.02
CA ASP A 136 27.25 -2.29 -7.96
C ASP A 136 27.79 -3.70 -7.67
N LEU A 137 27.70 -4.19 -6.42
CA LEU A 137 28.19 -5.50 -6.01
C LEU A 137 27.22 -6.64 -6.33
N ILE A 138 25.91 -6.36 -6.30
CA ILE A 138 24.85 -7.35 -6.48
C ILE A 138 24.94 -8.09 -7.84
N PRO A 139 25.21 -7.44 -8.99
CA PRO A 139 25.35 -8.09 -10.29
C PRO A 139 26.45 -9.15 -10.41
N ILE A 140 27.37 -9.25 -9.45
CA ILE A 140 28.41 -10.30 -9.44
C ILE A 140 27.80 -11.69 -9.22
N PHE A 141 26.66 -11.74 -8.52
CA PHE A 141 26.04 -12.99 -8.07
C PHE A 141 24.88 -13.40 -8.98
N PRO A 142 24.59 -14.71 -9.10
CA PRO A 142 23.48 -15.19 -9.93
C PRO A 142 22.12 -14.73 -9.40
N LYS A 143 21.29 -14.14 -10.26
CA LYS A 143 19.93 -13.66 -9.92
C LYS A 143 19.05 -14.74 -9.28
N SER A 144 19.11 -15.96 -9.81
CA SER A 144 18.30 -17.10 -9.33
C SER A 144 18.56 -17.46 -7.86
N HIS A 145 19.79 -17.26 -7.38
CA HIS A 145 20.15 -17.57 -6.00
C HIS A 145 19.67 -16.47 -5.05
N ALA A 146 19.51 -15.23 -5.54
CA ALA A 146 19.07 -14.11 -4.72
C ALA A 146 17.62 -14.26 -4.25
N SER A 147 16.72 -14.67 -5.14
CA SER A 147 15.33 -14.97 -4.78
C SER A 147 15.25 -16.06 -3.72
N GLN A 148 16.08 -17.11 -3.85
CA GLN A 148 16.10 -18.24 -2.90
C GLN A 148 16.66 -17.83 -1.53
N ILE A 149 17.73 -17.03 -1.49
CA ILE A 149 18.33 -16.54 -0.24
C ILE A 149 17.35 -15.61 0.49
N LEU A 150 16.73 -14.66 -0.22
CA LEU A 150 15.71 -13.79 0.37
C LEU A 150 14.49 -14.59 0.84
N GLY A 151 14.02 -15.53 0.03
CA GLY A 151 12.93 -16.44 0.39
C GLY A 151 13.24 -17.23 1.67
N PHE A 152 14.47 -17.74 1.81
CA PHE A 152 14.92 -18.42 3.02
C PHE A 152 14.97 -17.48 4.24
N LYS A 153 15.39 -16.21 4.06
CA LYS A 153 15.33 -15.20 5.13
C LYS A 153 13.88 -14.91 5.56
N PHE A 154 12.95 -14.76 4.62
CA PHE A 154 11.53 -14.56 4.95
C PHE A 154 10.93 -15.78 5.67
N GLN A 155 11.27 -16.99 5.25
CA GLN A 155 10.85 -18.23 5.91
C GLN A 155 11.45 -18.43 7.31
N TYR A 156 12.63 -17.84 7.58
CA TYR A 156 13.24 -17.92 8.91
C TYR A 156 12.37 -17.26 9.98
N TYR A 157 11.81 -16.09 9.70
CA TYR A 157 10.94 -15.34 10.64
C TYR A 157 9.55 -15.96 10.82
N GLN A 158 9.20 -16.99 10.06
CA GLN A 158 7.94 -17.73 10.20
C GLN A 158 8.06 -18.94 11.14
N ARG A 159 9.28 -19.31 11.54
CA ARG A 159 9.49 -20.46 12.43
C ARG A 159 8.94 -20.16 13.81
N MET A 160 8.23 -21.12 14.39
CA MET A 160 7.64 -21.01 15.75
C MET A 160 8.67 -20.68 16.85
N GLU A 161 9.96 -20.90 16.58
CA GLU A 161 11.08 -20.60 17.48
C GLU A 161 11.50 -19.12 17.48
N VAL A 162 11.09 -18.36 16.46
CA VAL A 162 11.47 -16.96 16.24
C VAL A 162 10.31 -16.06 16.60
N ASN A 163 10.35 -15.46 17.80
CA ASN A 163 9.31 -14.53 18.29
C ASN A 163 9.40 -13.10 17.72
N HIS A 164 10.09 -12.91 16.61
CA HIS A 164 10.43 -11.58 16.09
C HIS A 164 9.78 -11.44 14.71
N SER A 165 9.05 -10.35 14.48
CA SER A 165 8.53 -10.03 13.16
C SER A 165 9.68 -9.74 12.18
N VAL A 166 9.38 -9.86 10.90
CA VAL A 166 10.36 -9.57 9.84
C VAL A 166 10.82 -8.12 9.95
N PRO A 167 12.14 -7.85 10.00
CA PRO A 167 12.66 -6.49 10.04
C PRO A 167 12.23 -5.67 8.83
N PHE A 168 11.90 -4.41 9.05
CA PHE A 168 11.54 -3.48 7.97
C PHE A 168 12.65 -3.32 6.92
N GLY A 169 13.91 -3.38 7.36
CA GLY A 169 15.08 -3.31 6.47
C GLY A 169 15.07 -4.40 5.40
N LEU A 170 14.63 -5.61 5.72
CA LEU A 170 14.53 -6.71 4.77
C LEU A 170 13.46 -6.45 3.68
N TYR A 171 12.32 -5.86 4.05
CA TYR A 171 11.31 -5.44 3.07
C TYR A 171 11.81 -4.32 2.17
N GLN A 172 12.50 -3.32 2.73
CA GLN A 172 13.10 -2.22 1.97
C GLN A 172 14.19 -2.72 1.01
N LEU A 173 15.07 -3.61 1.47
CA LEU A 173 16.11 -4.24 0.67
C LEU A 173 15.48 -5.02 -0.50
N THR A 174 14.47 -5.82 -0.21
CA THR A 174 13.76 -6.62 -1.22
C THR A 174 13.13 -5.73 -2.28
N ALA A 175 12.47 -4.65 -1.86
CA ALA A 175 11.87 -3.67 -2.77
C ALA A 175 12.92 -2.96 -3.64
N LEU A 176 14.09 -2.61 -3.09
CA LEU A 176 15.20 -2.02 -3.86
C LEU A 176 15.72 -2.99 -4.93
N LEU A 177 15.87 -4.27 -4.60
CA LEU A 177 16.36 -5.29 -5.53
C LEU A 177 15.40 -5.57 -6.68
N VAL A 178 14.09 -5.52 -6.41
CA VAL A 178 13.05 -5.66 -7.44
C VAL A 178 12.99 -4.40 -8.32
N LYS A 179 13.12 -3.21 -7.73
CA LYS A 179 13.15 -1.94 -8.47
C LYS A 179 14.30 -1.85 -9.48
N GLU A 180 15.47 -2.37 -9.14
CA GLU A 180 16.65 -2.40 -10.02
C GLU A 180 16.64 -3.58 -11.01
N ASP A 181 15.49 -4.26 -11.19
CA ASP A 181 15.31 -5.43 -12.07
C ASP A 181 16.30 -6.58 -11.80
N PHE A 182 16.80 -6.69 -10.56
CA PHE A 182 17.68 -7.79 -10.18
C PHE A 182 16.90 -9.06 -9.85
N ILE A 183 15.70 -8.90 -9.27
CA ILE A 183 14.83 -10.00 -8.87
C ILE A 183 13.42 -9.77 -9.38
N ASP A 184 12.81 -10.81 -9.94
CA ASP A 184 11.41 -10.78 -10.33
C ASP A 184 10.50 -10.84 -9.09
N LEU A 185 9.49 -9.97 -9.03
CA LEU A 185 8.51 -9.93 -7.95
C LEU A 185 7.86 -11.31 -7.71
N ASP A 186 7.46 -12.00 -8.79
CA ASP A 186 6.80 -13.30 -8.71
C ASP A 186 7.69 -14.38 -8.09
N SER A 187 9.02 -14.29 -8.26
CA SER A 187 9.97 -15.23 -7.66
C SER A 187 9.97 -15.13 -6.13
N ILE A 188 9.95 -13.91 -5.60
CA ILE A 188 9.93 -13.68 -4.14
C ILE A 188 8.55 -13.98 -3.57
N TYR A 189 7.50 -13.59 -4.29
CA TYR A 189 6.11 -13.79 -3.87
C TYR A 189 5.80 -15.25 -3.55
N SER A 190 6.36 -16.18 -4.31
CA SER A 190 6.20 -17.63 -4.09
C SER A 190 6.71 -18.14 -2.73
N HIS A 191 7.58 -17.36 -2.07
CA HIS A 191 8.17 -17.70 -0.77
C HIS A 191 7.51 -16.98 0.41
N LEU A 192 6.63 -15.99 0.15
CA LEU A 192 5.96 -15.21 1.20
C LEU A 192 4.77 -15.99 1.77
N LEU A 193 4.51 -15.77 3.06
CA LEU A 193 3.33 -16.27 3.75
C LEU A 193 2.67 -15.13 4.56
N PRO A 194 1.38 -15.26 4.92
CA PRO A 194 0.43 -16.33 4.56
C PRO A 194 0.12 -16.36 3.07
N LYS A 195 -0.43 -17.48 2.59
CA LYS A 195 -0.95 -17.56 1.22
C LYS A 195 -2.16 -16.64 1.09
N ASP A 196 -2.32 -16.03 -0.07
CA ASP A 196 -3.39 -15.08 -0.36
C ASP A 196 -4.78 -15.61 0.00
N ASP A 197 -5.07 -16.87 -0.35
CA ASP A 197 -6.37 -17.50 -0.07
C ASP A 197 -6.71 -17.51 1.42
N GLU A 198 -5.74 -17.88 2.27
CA GLU A 198 -5.91 -17.93 3.73
C GLU A 198 -6.08 -16.53 4.32
N ALA A 199 -5.30 -15.56 3.82
CA ALA A 199 -5.42 -14.16 4.23
C ALA A 199 -6.79 -13.58 3.85
N PHE A 200 -7.27 -13.87 2.64
CA PHE A 200 -8.56 -13.41 2.13
C PHE A 200 -9.72 -13.99 2.94
N GLU A 201 -9.67 -15.28 3.30
CA GLU A 201 -10.70 -15.89 4.14
C GLU A 201 -10.78 -15.23 5.53
N HIS A 202 -9.63 -15.01 6.18
CA HIS A 202 -9.58 -14.34 7.49
C HIS A 202 -10.18 -12.93 7.42
N TYR A 203 -9.78 -12.15 6.40
CA TYR A 203 -10.28 -10.79 6.22
C TYR A 203 -11.78 -10.76 5.87
N ASN A 204 -12.25 -11.66 5.00
CA ASN A 204 -13.66 -11.72 4.65
C ASN A 204 -14.54 -12.03 5.88
N ALA A 205 -14.07 -12.93 6.77
CA ALA A 205 -14.77 -13.21 8.01
C ALA A 205 -14.78 -11.99 8.97
N PHE A 206 -13.67 -11.26 9.05
CA PHE A 206 -13.58 -10.01 9.82
C PHE A 206 -14.51 -8.93 9.26
N SER A 207 -14.43 -8.67 7.96
CA SER A 207 -15.23 -7.68 7.24
C SER A 207 -16.72 -7.97 7.37
N ALA A 208 -17.15 -9.23 7.24
CA ALA A 208 -18.54 -9.64 7.43
C ALA A 208 -19.08 -9.31 8.83
N LYS A 209 -18.29 -9.55 9.89
CA LYS A 209 -18.67 -9.17 11.27
C LYS A 209 -18.87 -7.66 11.40
N ARG A 210 -17.96 -6.87 10.82
CA ARG A 210 -18.04 -5.39 10.84
C ARG A 210 -19.23 -4.87 10.04
N PHE A 211 -19.55 -5.49 8.92
CA PHE A 211 -20.77 -5.21 8.17
C PHE A 211 -22.03 -5.46 8.98
N ASP A 212 -22.09 -6.56 9.71
CA ASP A 212 -23.23 -6.88 10.58
C ASP A 212 -23.36 -5.88 11.73
N GLU A 213 -22.24 -5.46 12.34
CA GLU A 213 -22.21 -4.39 13.34
C GLU A 213 -22.74 -3.08 12.79
N ALA A 214 -22.22 -2.63 11.64
CA ALA A 214 -22.68 -1.42 10.97
C ALA A 214 -24.19 -1.48 10.62
N ASN A 215 -24.67 -2.64 10.17
CA ASN A 215 -26.09 -2.85 9.84
C ASN A 215 -27.01 -2.92 11.05
N LYS A 216 -26.49 -3.18 12.26
CA LYS A 216 -27.22 -3.12 13.53
C LYS A 216 -27.37 -1.69 14.04
N ILE A 217 -26.54 -0.75 13.58
CA ILE A 217 -26.63 0.65 13.99
C ILE A 217 -28.03 1.20 13.69
N GLY A 218 -28.72 1.59 14.75
CA GLY A 218 -30.08 2.13 14.69
C GLY A 218 -31.20 1.15 14.34
N LYS A 219 -30.93 -0.16 14.42
CA LYS A 219 -31.94 -1.21 14.55
C LYS A 219 -32.05 -1.61 16.03
N ILE A 220 -33.26 -1.55 16.57
CA ILE A 220 -33.52 -1.96 17.95
C ILE A 220 -33.73 -3.48 17.94
N ASN A 221 -32.92 -4.21 18.71
CA ASN A 221 -33.15 -5.62 18.94
C ASN A 221 -34.38 -5.79 19.83
N LEU A 222 -35.49 -6.27 19.26
CA LEU A 222 -36.74 -6.51 20.00
C LEU A 222 -36.59 -7.54 21.15
N ALA A 223 -35.51 -8.33 21.13
CA ALA A 223 -35.14 -9.27 22.19
C ALA A 223 -34.23 -8.68 23.29
N ALA A 224 -33.84 -7.40 23.19
CA ALA A 224 -33.02 -6.75 24.19
C ALA A 224 -33.82 -6.54 25.49
N THR A 225 -33.17 -6.77 26.64
CA THR A 225 -33.82 -6.72 27.94
C THR A 225 -34.08 -5.26 28.33
N GLY A 226 -35.18 -4.96 29.03
CA GLY A 226 -35.60 -3.58 29.35
C GLY A 226 -34.57 -2.69 30.04
N LYS A 227 -33.50 -3.25 30.59
CA LYS A 227 -32.37 -2.50 31.16
C LYS A 227 -31.48 -1.84 30.08
N ASP A 228 -31.28 -2.52 28.94
CA ASP A 228 -30.48 -2.02 27.81
C ASP A 228 -31.23 -0.93 27.02
N LEU A 229 -32.57 -0.94 27.08
CA LEU A 229 -33.43 0.08 26.48
C LEU A 229 -33.49 1.38 27.32
N MET A 230 -33.28 1.29 28.64
CA MET A 230 -33.39 2.43 29.55
C MET A 230 -32.12 3.29 29.63
N ASP A 231 -30.94 2.77 29.27
CA ASP A 231 -29.70 3.55 29.27
C ASP A 231 -29.61 4.55 28.08
N ASP A 232 -30.30 4.27 26.97
CA ASP A 232 -30.40 5.15 25.79
C ASP A 232 -31.41 6.31 25.96
N GLU A 233 -32.30 6.23 26.97
CA GLU A 233 -33.35 7.22 27.25
C GLU A 233 -33.04 8.07 28.49
N LYS A 234 -31.77 8.45 28.72
CA LYS A 234 -31.51 9.53 29.70
C LYS A 234 -32.07 10.85 29.19
N GLN A 235 -33.13 11.27 29.86
CA GLN A 235 -33.92 12.49 29.68
C GLN A 235 -33.08 13.76 29.96
N GLY A 236 -32.11 14.08 29.11
CA GLY A 236 -31.31 15.30 29.29
C GLY A 236 -30.23 15.46 28.23
N ASP A 237 -30.54 16.27 27.21
CA ASP A 237 -29.69 16.68 26.09
C ASP A 237 -29.51 15.64 24.96
N VAL A 238 -29.57 16.11 23.71
CA VAL A 238 -29.21 15.29 22.53
C VAL A 238 -27.70 15.45 22.37
N THR A 239 -26.91 14.55 22.92
CA THR A 239 -25.46 14.54 22.67
C THR A 239 -25.20 13.76 21.40
N ILE A 240 -24.78 14.46 20.34
CA ILE A 240 -24.26 13.82 19.13
C ILE A 240 -22.77 13.67 19.31
N ASP A 241 -22.32 12.43 19.36
CA ASP A 241 -20.91 12.13 19.29
C ASP A 241 -20.49 11.98 17.83
N LEU A 242 -19.97 13.09 17.29
CA LEU A 242 -19.48 13.19 15.92
C LEU A 242 -18.23 12.32 15.67
N PHE A 243 -17.58 11.82 16.73
CA PHE A 243 -16.37 11.00 16.65
C PHE A 243 -16.65 9.51 16.84
N SER A 244 -17.85 9.12 17.27
CA SER A 244 -18.22 7.71 17.50
C SER A 244 -17.88 6.77 16.33
N ALA A 245 -18.10 7.20 15.08
CA ALA A 245 -17.75 6.40 13.90
C ALA A 245 -16.22 6.26 13.69
N LEU A 246 -15.45 7.28 14.07
CA LEU A 246 -13.99 7.30 14.02
C LEU A 246 -13.37 6.48 15.14
N ASP A 247 -13.98 6.48 16.33
CA ASP A 247 -13.52 5.68 17.46
C ASP A 247 -13.68 4.18 17.17
N ILE A 248 -14.84 3.78 16.60
CA ILE A 248 -15.09 2.40 16.14
C ILE A 248 -14.05 1.97 15.10
N GLU A 249 -13.65 2.87 14.21
CA GLU A 249 -12.64 2.57 13.21
C GLU A 249 -11.23 2.49 13.82
N SER A 250 -10.87 3.42 14.72
CA SER A 250 -9.58 3.38 15.43
C SER A 250 -9.40 2.05 16.18
N GLU A 251 -10.46 1.56 16.81
CA GLU A 251 -10.51 0.23 17.42
C GLU A 251 -10.33 -0.90 16.38
N ALA A 252 -10.98 -0.81 15.22
CA ALA A 252 -10.82 -1.80 14.15
C ALA A 252 -9.40 -1.83 13.58
N VAL A 253 -8.79 -0.66 13.37
CA VAL A 253 -7.43 -0.52 12.85
C VAL A 253 -6.40 -1.06 13.85
N THR A 254 -6.61 -0.86 15.15
CA THR A 254 -5.72 -1.41 16.19
C THR A 254 -5.84 -2.93 16.31
N GLU A 255 -7.03 -3.51 16.13
CA GLU A 255 -7.22 -4.97 16.07
C GLU A 255 -6.46 -5.60 14.88
N ARG A 256 -6.47 -4.92 13.73
CA ARG A 256 -5.76 -5.33 12.50
C ARG A 256 -4.25 -5.01 12.52
N ALA A 257 -3.72 -4.31 13.51
CA ALA A 257 -2.30 -3.99 13.58
C ALA A 257 -1.43 -5.26 13.61
N SER A 258 -1.93 -6.32 14.26
CA SER A 258 -1.28 -7.63 14.31
C SER A 258 -1.20 -8.33 12.93
N GLU A 259 -2.12 -8.05 12.00
CA GLU A 259 -2.09 -8.62 10.66
C GLU A 259 -0.88 -8.11 9.86
N LEU A 260 -0.47 -6.84 10.08
CA LEU A 260 0.69 -6.26 9.41
C LEU A 260 2.00 -6.90 9.88
N GLU A 261 2.07 -7.32 11.15
CA GLU A 261 3.24 -8.00 11.70
C GLU A 261 3.36 -9.45 11.22
N ASN A 262 2.21 -10.10 11.01
CA ASN A 262 2.12 -11.50 10.61
C ASN A 262 2.14 -11.70 9.08
N ASN A 263 1.69 -10.71 8.30
CA ASN A 263 1.56 -10.83 6.86
C ASN A 263 2.73 -10.17 6.12
N GLN A 264 3.56 -11.00 5.51
CA GLN A 264 4.76 -10.54 4.84
C GLN A 264 4.49 -9.83 3.51
N THR A 265 3.35 -10.11 2.85
CA THR A 265 3.00 -9.43 1.59
C THR A 265 2.64 -7.97 1.84
N LEU A 266 1.97 -7.67 2.97
CA LEU A 266 1.68 -6.30 3.43
C LEU A 266 2.95 -5.56 3.87
N GLY A 267 3.85 -6.26 4.56
CA GLY A 267 5.18 -5.72 4.90
C GLY A 267 5.99 -5.36 3.64
N LEU A 268 5.98 -6.23 2.63
CA LEU A 268 6.65 -5.99 1.36
C LEU A 268 6.04 -4.82 0.59
N LEU A 269 4.70 -4.69 0.57
CA LEU A 269 4.02 -3.52 0.01
C LEU A 269 4.49 -2.22 0.68
N THR A 270 4.62 -2.21 2.02
CA THR A 270 5.16 -1.07 2.76
C THR A 270 6.60 -0.76 2.34
N GLY A 271 7.40 -1.81 2.11
CA GLY A 271 8.75 -1.71 1.55
C GLY A 271 8.78 -1.00 0.19
N PHE A 272 7.94 -1.40 -0.76
CA PHE A 272 7.86 -0.77 -2.09
C PHE A 272 7.47 0.72 -2.02
N LEU A 273 6.52 1.05 -1.15
CA LEU A 273 6.10 2.44 -0.94
C LEU A 273 7.25 3.29 -0.37
N SER A 274 8.03 2.74 0.57
CA SER A 274 9.20 3.42 1.14
C SER A 274 10.27 3.75 0.10
N VAL A 275 10.49 2.83 -0.85
CA VAL A 275 11.47 2.94 -1.95
C VAL A 275 10.97 3.84 -3.09
N ASN A 276 9.71 4.28 -3.02
CA ASN A 276 9.01 5.07 -4.05
C ASN A 276 8.89 4.32 -5.39
N ASP A 277 8.66 3.01 -5.34
CA ASP A 277 8.36 2.21 -6.52
C ASP A 277 6.84 1.99 -6.63
N TRP A 278 6.19 2.83 -7.42
CA TRP A 278 4.74 2.75 -7.60
C TRP A 278 4.33 1.55 -8.46
N TYR A 279 5.10 1.21 -9.48
CA TYR A 279 4.71 0.18 -10.44
C TYR A 279 4.53 -1.18 -9.76
N HIS A 280 5.53 -1.61 -8.98
CA HIS A 280 5.45 -2.87 -8.23
C HIS A 280 4.45 -2.78 -7.06
N ALA A 281 4.33 -1.62 -6.41
CA ALA A 281 3.32 -1.42 -5.37
C ALA A 281 1.89 -1.53 -5.93
N HIS A 282 1.62 -0.98 -7.10
CA HIS A 282 0.31 -1.05 -7.77
C HIS A 282 -0.07 -2.50 -8.09
N ILE A 283 0.87 -3.31 -8.60
CA ILE A 283 0.64 -4.73 -8.85
C ILE A 283 0.23 -5.46 -7.55
N LEU A 284 0.89 -5.14 -6.43
CA LEU A 284 0.52 -5.71 -5.14
C LEU A 284 -0.82 -5.16 -4.61
N PHE A 285 -1.14 -3.88 -4.82
CA PHE A 285 -2.46 -3.34 -4.48
C PHE A 285 -3.59 -4.03 -5.26
N ASP A 286 -3.39 -4.31 -6.54
CA ASP A 286 -4.37 -5.03 -7.36
C ASP A 286 -4.58 -6.46 -6.85
N ARG A 287 -3.49 -7.19 -6.56
CA ARG A 287 -3.56 -8.57 -6.04
C ARG A 287 -4.16 -8.63 -4.63
N LEU A 288 -3.80 -7.69 -3.76
CA LEU A 288 -4.25 -7.62 -2.37
C LEU A 288 -5.50 -6.76 -2.19
N SER A 289 -6.16 -6.34 -3.27
CA SER A 289 -7.41 -5.56 -3.25
C SER A 289 -8.46 -6.15 -2.29
N PRO A 290 -8.65 -7.49 -2.20
CA PRO A 290 -9.59 -8.07 -1.25
C PRO A 290 -9.26 -7.81 0.23
N LEU A 291 -7.99 -7.57 0.60
CA LEU A 291 -7.55 -7.31 1.99
C LEU A 291 -7.68 -5.85 2.41
N ASN A 292 -7.95 -4.97 1.43
CA ASN A 292 -7.97 -3.52 1.60
C ASN A 292 -6.72 -2.98 2.34
N PRO A 293 -5.54 -3.02 1.70
CA PRO A 293 -4.27 -2.69 2.37
C PRO A 293 -4.21 -1.25 2.89
N ALA A 294 -4.99 -0.34 2.31
CA ALA A 294 -5.05 1.06 2.69
C ALA A 294 -5.68 1.30 4.08
N GLU A 295 -6.37 0.31 4.66
CA GLU A 295 -6.91 0.42 6.01
C GLU A 295 -5.79 0.53 7.07
N HIS A 296 -4.65 -0.14 6.84
CA HIS A 296 -3.51 -0.11 7.75
C HIS A 296 -2.83 1.27 7.75
N SER A 297 -2.69 1.88 8.93
CA SER A 297 -2.13 3.22 9.09
C SER A 297 -0.72 3.40 8.50
N GLN A 298 0.14 2.38 8.60
CA GLN A 298 1.51 2.47 8.07
C GLN A 298 1.54 2.54 6.54
N ILE A 299 0.81 1.64 5.87
CA ILE A 299 0.67 1.60 4.40
C ILE A 299 0.02 2.90 3.91
N CYS A 300 -1.04 3.33 4.58
CA CYS A 300 -1.76 4.56 4.27
C CYS A 300 -0.86 5.80 4.35
N ASN A 301 -0.04 5.92 5.41
CA ASN A 301 0.88 7.05 5.58
C ASN A 301 1.99 7.06 4.51
N GLU A 302 2.55 5.90 4.17
CA GLU A 302 3.54 5.81 3.09
C GLU A 302 2.93 6.13 1.72
N LEU A 303 1.68 5.69 1.46
CA LEU A 303 0.93 6.08 0.27
C LEU A 303 0.70 7.59 0.22
N PHE A 304 0.32 8.21 1.35
CA PHE A 304 0.15 9.67 1.45
C PHE A 304 1.44 10.43 1.18
N ARG A 305 2.59 9.92 1.67
CA ARG A 305 3.90 10.50 1.37
C ARG A 305 4.21 10.47 -0.13
N LEU A 306 3.85 9.39 -0.83
CA LEU A 306 3.99 9.30 -2.29
C LEU A 306 3.04 10.24 -3.02
N ILE A 307 1.77 10.29 -2.61
CA ILE A 307 0.79 11.23 -3.17
C ILE A 307 1.29 12.66 -2.98
N GLU A 308 1.71 13.05 -1.78
CA GLU A 308 2.25 14.39 -1.50
C GLU A 308 3.47 14.72 -2.39
N LYS A 309 4.39 13.76 -2.54
CA LYS A 309 5.56 13.91 -3.42
C LYS A 309 5.13 14.12 -4.88
N SER A 310 4.15 13.37 -5.37
CA SER A 310 3.66 13.46 -6.75
C SER A 310 2.92 14.77 -7.04
N ILE A 311 2.18 15.32 -6.06
CA ILE A 311 1.44 16.58 -6.21
C ILE A 311 2.29 17.82 -5.88
N SER A 312 3.46 17.65 -5.22
CA SER A 312 4.25 18.76 -4.68
C SER A 312 4.59 19.83 -5.72
N SER A 313 5.02 19.42 -6.92
CA SER A 313 5.35 20.32 -8.04
C SER A 313 4.12 21.07 -8.55
N ALA A 314 3.00 20.37 -8.75
CA ALA A 314 1.73 20.96 -9.20
C ALA A 314 1.15 21.94 -8.16
N ASN A 315 1.22 21.57 -6.88
CA ASN A 315 0.72 22.40 -5.79
C ASN A 315 1.53 23.70 -5.63
N GLU A 316 2.85 23.62 -5.79
CA GLU A 316 3.71 24.81 -5.78
C GLU A 316 3.41 25.74 -6.97
N LEU A 317 3.21 25.18 -8.17
CA LEU A 317 2.79 25.97 -9.34
C LEU A 317 1.47 26.71 -9.08
N ILE A 318 0.46 26.02 -8.55
CA ILE A 318 -0.85 26.61 -8.27
C ILE A 318 -0.76 27.69 -7.20
N ARG A 319 0.03 27.45 -6.15
CA ARG A 319 0.28 28.43 -5.08
C ARG A 319 0.92 29.69 -5.64
N GLN A 320 1.94 29.56 -6.49
CA GLN A 320 2.61 30.70 -7.12
C GLN A 320 1.66 31.51 -8.00
N THR A 321 0.81 30.85 -8.79
CA THR A 321 -0.20 31.53 -9.62
C THR A 321 -1.22 32.30 -8.77
N GLN A 322 -1.68 31.72 -7.66
CA GLN A 322 -2.63 32.38 -6.75
C GLN A 322 -2.01 33.60 -6.06
N ILE A 323 -0.75 33.51 -5.62
CA ILE A 323 -0.02 34.63 -5.03
C ILE A 323 0.17 35.76 -6.06
N GLN A 324 0.50 35.43 -7.31
CA GLN A 324 0.65 36.42 -8.38
C GLN A 324 -0.67 37.15 -8.69
N ILE A 325 -1.80 36.44 -8.67
CA ILE A 325 -3.14 37.04 -8.87
C ILE A 325 -3.49 37.98 -7.71
N LEU A 326 -3.17 37.61 -6.47
CA LEU A 326 -3.42 38.43 -5.27
C LEU A 326 -2.46 39.63 -5.15
N ALA A 327 -1.27 39.54 -5.76
CA ALA A 327 -0.26 40.60 -5.74
C ALA A 327 -0.49 41.70 -6.80
N LEU A 328 -1.53 41.61 -7.65
CA LEU A 328 -1.91 42.73 -8.50
C LEU A 328 -2.43 43.89 -7.63
N PRO A 329 -1.82 45.09 -7.69
CA PRO A 329 -2.41 46.26 -7.05
C PRO A 329 -3.75 46.54 -7.71
N SER A 330 -4.79 46.77 -6.90
CA SER A 330 -6.07 47.32 -7.36
C SER A 330 -5.78 48.61 -8.13
N ALA A 331 -5.87 48.55 -9.46
CA ALA A 331 -5.54 49.65 -10.34
C ALA A 331 -6.61 50.75 -10.22
N ALA A 332 -6.38 51.69 -9.32
CA ALA A 332 -6.93 53.03 -9.44
C ALA A 332 -6.09 53.80 -10.48
N GLY A 333 -6.62 53.91 -11.69
CA GLY A 333 -6.37 54.97 -12.68
C GLY A 333 -4.92 55.32 -13.05
N SER A 334 -4.47 54.88 -14.23
CA SER A 334 -3.96 55.78 -15.28
C SER A 334 -3.54 54.97 -16.51
N ASP A 335 -4.03 55.42 -17.67
CA ASP A 335 -3.65 54.94 -19.00
C ASP A 335 -2.14 55.03 -19.21
N SER A 336 -1.49 53.89 -19.45
CA SER A 336 -0.29 53.85 -20.29
C SER A 336 -0.11 52.45 -20.88
N MET A 337 -0.14 52.42 -22.22
CA MET A 337 0.40 51.43 -23.15
C MET A 337 0.38 49.95 -22.72
N GLU A 338 -0.51 49.20 -23.38
CA GLU A 338 -0.56 47.74 -23.46
C GLU A 338 0.84 47.13 -23.68
N THR A 339 1.49 46.77 -22.58
CA THR A 339 2.46 45.69 -22.58
C THR A 339 1.68 44.45 -22.18
N ASN A 340 1.44 43.58 -23.17
CA ASN A 340 0.90 42.24 -22.99
C ASN A 340 1.75 41.48 -21.95
N SER A 341 1.39 41.59 -20.68
CA SER A 341 1.81 40.63 -19.67
C SER A 341 1.00 39.36 -19.93
N SER A 342 1.51 38.53 -20.83
CA SER A 342 1.04 37.15 -20.96
C SER A 342 1.14 36.52 -19.58
N ILE A 343 0.01 36.43 -18.88
CA ILE A 343 -0.13 35.60 -17.68
C ILE A 343 0.22 34.20 -18.17
N TYR A 344 1.46 33.77 -17.95
CA TYR A 344 1.89 32.42 -18.23
C TYR A 344 1.09 31.51 -17.29
N ARG A 345 -0.11 31.10 -17.71
CA ARG A 345 -0.88 30.06 -17.02
C ARG A 345 -0.07 28.78 -17.20
N SER A 346 0.62 28.37 -16.15
CA SER A 346 1.37 27.12 -16.15
C SER A 346 0.40 25.97 -16.35
N PHE A 347 0.63 25.18 -17.41
CA PHE A 347 -0.16 23.97 -17.64
C PHE A 347 0.19 22.94 -16.56
N VAL A 348 -0.79 22.57 -15.74
CA VAL A 348 -0.65 21.51 -14.75
C VAL A 348 -0.97 20.19 -15.44
N ASN A 349 0.03 19.34 -15.64
CA ASN A 349 -0.18 17.96 -16.06
C ASN A 349 0.00 17.04 -14.87
N LEU A 350 -0.94 16.12 -14.66
CA LEU A 350 -0.90 15.16 -13.57
C LEU A 350 -0.60 13.74 -14.10
N PRO A 351 0.31 13.01 -13.44
CA PRO A 351 0.61 11.62 -13.78
C PRO A 351 -0.64 10.74 -13.66
N LYS A 352 -0.74 9.69 -14.48
CA LYS A 352 -1.83 8.69 -14.39
C LYS A 352 -1.79 7.97 -13.05
N GLU A 353 -0.58 7.70 -12.62
CA GLU A 353 -0.18 7.06 -11.38
C GLU A 353 -0.79 7.75 -10.15
N LEU A 354 -0.98 9.08 -10.17
CA LEU A 354 -1.65 9.79 -9.07
C LEU A 354 -3.11 9.37 -8.92
N PHE A 355 -3.84 9.16 -10.02
CA PHE A 355 -5.25 8.78 -9.96
C PHE A 355 -5.40 7.33 -9.50
N GLU A 356 -4.48 6.46 -9.91
CA GLU A 356 -4.36 5.10 -9.39
C GLU A 356 -4.07 5.13 -7.88
N MET A 357 -3.12 5.95 -7.43
CA MET A 357 -2.82 6.15 -6.00
C MET A 357 -4.04 6.62 -5.21
N LEU A 358 -4.83 7.55 -5.75
CA LEU A 358 -6.06 8.03 -5.12
C LEU A 358 -7.14 6.94 -5.05
N SER A 359 -7.27 6.12 -6.11
CA SER A 359 -8.18 4.98 -6.13
C SER A 359 -7.79 3.93 -5.07
N CYS A 360 -6.50 3.61 -4.96
CA CYS A 360 -5.98 2.69 -3.93
C CYS A 360 -6.13 3.25 -2.51
N ALA A 361 -5.96 4.57 -2.32
CA ALA A 361 -6.17 5.23 -1.03
C ALA A 361 -7.65 5.21 -0.60
N GLY A 362 -8.57 5.20 -1.56
CA GLY A 362 -10.00 5.11 -1.31
C GLY A 362 -10.49 6.13 -0.26
N PRO A 363 -11.34 5.74 0.70
CA PRO A 363 -11.90 6.68 1.66
C PRO A 363 -10.90 7.18 2.71
N TYR A 364 -9.71 6.57 2.84
CA TYR A 364 -8.81 6.78 3.98
C TYR A 364 -8.12 8.15 4.01
N LEU A 365 -8.21 8.94 2.92
CA LEU A 365 -7.64 10.29 2.85
C LEU A 365 -8.18 11.26 3.92
N TYR A 366 -9.30 10.92 4.57
CA TYR A 366 -9.82 11.67 5.72
C TYR A 366 -8.82 11.78 6.89
N ARG A 367 -7.90 10.81 7.03
CA ARG A 367 -6.86 10.79 8.08
C ARG A 367 -5.89 11.97 7.97
N ASP A 368 -5.64 12.46 6.75
CA ASP A 368 -4.86 13.67 6.49
C ASP A 368 -5.70 14.72 5.75
N THR A 369 -6.43 15.51 6.54
CA THR A 369 -7.25 16.61 6.00
C THR A 369 -6.45 17.69 5.27
N LEU A 370 -5.14 17.85 5.57
CA LEU A 370 -4.29 18.82 4.86
C LEU A 370 -3.93 18.30 3.48
N LEU A 371 -3.57 17.02 3.36
CA LEU A 371 -3.34 16.38 2.07
C LEU A 371 -4.62 16.37 1.23
N LEU A 372 -5.77 16.04 1.82
CA LEU A 372 -7.07 16.09 1.15
C LEU A 372 -7.34 17.46 0.50
N GLN A 373 -7.10 18.55 1.24
CA GLN A 373 -7.25 19.91 0.71
C GLN A 373 -6.24 20.22 -0.41
N LYS A 374 -4.97 19.82 -0.25
CA LYS A 374 -3.94 19.97 -1.31
C LYS A 374 -4.35 19.24 -2.58
N VAL A 375 -4.82 18.00 -2.46
CA VAL A 375 -5.31 17.18 -3.58
C VAL A 375 -6.49 17.88 -4.27
N CYS A 376 -7.48 18.36 -3.52
CA CYS A 376 -8.62 19.10 -4.10
C CYS A 376 -8.15 20.32 -4.91
N ARG A 377 -7.24 21.14 -4.38
CA ARG A 377 -6.70 22.32 -5.09
C ARG A 377 -5.94 21.93 -6.36
N VAL A 378 -5.15 20.87 -6.30
CA VAL A 378 -4.38 20.35 -7.43
C VAL A 378 -5.30 19.83 -8.53
N LEU A 379 -6.33 19.05 -8.19
CA LEU A 379 -7.34 18.56 -9.12
C LEU A 379 -8.15 19.71 -9.75
N ARG A 380 -8.51 20.73 -8.95
CA ARG A 380 -9.15 21.96 -9.44
C ARG A 380 -8.29 22.65 -10.49
N GLY A 381 -7.00 22.85 -10.18
CA GLY A 381 -6.04 23.48 -11.10
C GLY A 381 -5.81 22.67 -12.38
N TYR A 382 -5.73 21.34 -12.27
CA TYR A 382 -5.61 20.41 -13.39
C TYR A 382 -6.81 20.51 -14.34
N TYR A 383 -8.03 20.48 -13.82
CA TYR A 383 -9.23 20.57 -14.65
C TYR A 383 -9.39 21.95 -15.29
N GLN A 384 -9.14 23.01 -14.54
CA GLN A 384 -9.21 24.37 -15.08
C GLN A 384 -8.18 24.57 -16.20
N SER A 385 -6.97 24.02 -16.04
CA SER A 385 -5.96 24.03 -17.11
C SER A 385 -6.45 23.30 -18.36
N ALA A 386 -7.14 22.16 -18.21
CA ALA A 386 -7.71 21.42 -19.33
C ALA A 386 -8.86 22.19 -20.04
N ILE A 387 -9.70 22.91 -19.28
CA ILE A 387 -10.75 23.78 -19.84
C ILE A 387 -10.13 24.95 -20.60
N ASP A 388 -9.13 25.59 -20.00
CA ASP A 388 -8.44 26.75 -20.58
C ASP A 388 -7.74 26.37 -21.90
N LEU A 389 -7.13 25.18 -21.98
CA LEU A 389 -6.54 24.65 -23.22
C LEU A 389 -7.55 24.54 -24.36
N VAL A 390 -8.78 24.10 -24.08
CA VAL A 390 -9.83 24.00 -25.10
C VAL A 390 -10.35 25.39 -25.50
N SER A 391 -10.34 26.33 -24.56
CA SER A 391 -10.85 27.70 -24.74
C SER A 391 -9.86 28.62 -25.48
N ALA A 392 -8.55 28.39 -25.32
CA ALA A 392 -7.50 29.24 -25.87
C ALA A 392 -7.24 29.06 -27.38
N GLY A 393 -7.74 27.97 -28.00
CA GLY A 393 -7.43 27.64 -29.39
C GLY A 393 -5.93 27.38 -29.64
N ASP A 394 -5.59 26.93 -30.85
CA ASP A 394 -4.28 26.38 -31.27
C ASP A 394 -3.07 27.37 -31.21
N GLY A 395 -3.23 28.55 -30.58
CA GLY A 395 -2.34 29.70 -30.78
C GLY A 395 -1.55 30.23 -29.57
N SER A 396 -1.66 29.66 -28.36
CA SER A 396 -1.02 30.28 -27.17
C SER A 396 -0.49 29.31 -26.10
N PHE A 397 -0.06 28.10 -26.49
CA PHE A 397 0.74 27.26 -25.61
C PHE A 397 2.01 26.81 -26.33
N ASN A 398 3.17 27.13 -25.76
CA ASN A 398 4.45 26.64 -26.26
C ASN A 398 4.45 25.10 -26.21
N PRO A 399 4.63 24.38 -27.32
CA PRO A 399 4.67 22.91 -27.37
C PRO A 399 5.99 22.34 -26.79
N GLY A 400 6.66 23.07 -25.90
CA GLY A 400 7.94 22.69 -25.28
C GLY A 400 7.81 21.97 -23.93
N SER A 401 6.61 21.84 -23.36
CA SER A 401 6.40 21.11 -22.10
C SER A 401 5.77 19.74 -22.37
N GLY A 402 6.60 18.80 -22.83
CA GLY A 402 6.39 17.35 -22.63
C GLY A 402 5.02 16.75 -22.99
N ILE A 403 4.31 17.24 -24.01
CA ILE A 403 3.14 16.54 -24.56
C ILE A 403 3.65 15.32 -25.31
N GLY A 404 3.76 14.20 -24.60
CA GLY A 404 3.89 12.88 -25.20
C GLY A 404 2.64 12.56 -26.00
N GLY A 405 2.67 12.87 -27.29
CA GLY A 405 1.77 12.35 -28.33
C GLY A 405 0.49 13.17 -28.57
N ASN A 406 0.36 13.69 -29.81
CA ASN A 406 -0.84 13.94 -30.63
C ASN A 406 -2.26 13.74 -30.02
N GLN A 407 -2.57 14.25 -28.83
CA GLN A 407 -3.93 14.23 -28.29
C GLN A 407 -4.58 15.59 -28.52
N THR A 408 -5.69 15.60 -29.25
CA THR A 408 -6.49 16.83 -29.44
C THR A 408 -6.91 17.38 -28.07
N PRO A 409 -6.88 18.70 -27.83
CA PRO A 409 -7.25 19.31 -26.54
C PRO A 409 -8.61 18.85 -25.98
N ARG A 410 -9.56 18.53 -26.88
CA ARG A 410 -10.88 17.99 -26.51
C ARG A 410 -10.83 16.56 -25.94
N LEU A 411 -9.90 15.72 -26.42
CA LEU A 411 -9.70 14.37 -25.85
C LEU A 411 -9.08 14.48 -24.46
N HIS A 412 -8.10 15.37 -24.29
CA HIS A 412 -7.49 15.63 -22.99
C HIS A 412 -8.52 16.10 -21.94
N LEU A 413 -9.42 17.03 -22.30
CA LEU A 413 -10.50 17.45 -21.41
C LEU A 413 -11.44 16.30 -21.03
N LYS A 414 -11.77 15.41 -21.97
CA LYS A 414 -12.59 14.22 -21.67
C LYS A 414 -11.89 13.26 -20.72
N GLU A 415 -10.59 13.01 -20.92
CA GLU A 415 -9.80 12.16 -20.04
C GLU A 415 -9.65 12.78 -18.64
N ALA A 416 -9.33 14.07 -18.56
CA ALA A 416 -9.26 14.81 -17.31
C ALA A 416 -10.58 14.74 -16.54
N ARG A 417 -11.71 14.92 -17.23
CA ARG A 417 -13.05 14.78 -16.65
C ARG A 417 -13.27 13.39 -16.06
N LEU A 418 -12.98 12.32 -16.81
CA LEU A 418 -13.18 10.95 -16.33
C LEU A 418 -12.36 10.69 -15.07
N ARG A 419 -11.08 11.07 -15.07
CA ARG A 419 -10.18 10.87 -13.92
C ARG A 419 -10.60 11.65 -12.68
N ILE A 420 -11.19 12.84 -12.84
CA ILE A 420 -11.72 13.62 -11.71
C ILE A 420 -13.04 13.03 -11.21
N GLU A 421 -13.93 12.60 -12.10
CA GLU A 421 -15.15 11.89 -11.71
C GLU A 421 -14.78 10.63 -10.90
N GLU A 422 -13.79 9.87 -11.36
CA GLU A 422 -13.26 8.70 -10.65
C GLU A 422 -12.67 9.08 -9.28
N ALA A 423 -11.74 10.04 -9.21
CA ALA A 423 -11.13 10.45 -7.94
C ALA A 423 -12.15 11.01 -6.93
N LEU A 424 -13.19 11.71 -7.39
CA LEU A 424 -14.28 12.17 -6.54
C LEU A 424 -15.09 10.99 -5.98
N GLY A 425 -15.47 10.04 -6.84
CA GLY A 425 -16.29 8.90 -6.48
C GLY A 425 -15.58 7.87 -5.60
N THR A 426 -14.33 7.54 -5.90
CA THR A 426 -13.59 6.47 -5.20
C THR A 426 -12.90 6.95 -3.91
N CYS A 427 -12.50 8.23 -3.86
CA CYS A 427 -11.67 8.76 -2.77
C CYS A 427 -12.33 9.94 -2.03
N LEU A 428 -12.53 11.07 -2.71
CA LEU A 428 -12.84 12.33 -2.02
C LEU A 428 -14.21 12.35 -1.32
N LEU A 429 -15.27 11.87 -1.99
CA LEU A 429 -16.63 11.84 -1.42
C LEU A 429 -16.76 10.79 -0.30
N PRO A 430 -16.21 9.56 -0.44
CA PRO A 430 -16.08 8.65 0.67
C PRO A 430 -15.30 9.21 1.87
N SER A 431 -14.17 9.90 1.64
CA SER A 431 -13.39 10.54 2.72
C SER A 431 -14.17 11.64 3.46
N LEU A 432 -15.02 12.39 2.76
CA LEU A 432 -15.85 13.42 3.38
C LEU A 432 -16.85 12.82 4.39
N GLN A 433 -17.42 11.65 4.11
CA GLN A 433 -18.37 10.95 5.00
C GLN A 433 -17.75 10.57 6.36
N LEU A 434 -16.42 10.42 6.38
CA LEU A 434 -15.63 10.03 7.55
C LEU A 434 -15.00 11.22 8.25
N THR A 435 -14.88 12.36 7.58
CA THR A 435 -14.29 13.56 8.18
C THR A 435 -15.28 14.15 9.19
N PRO A 436 -14.85 14.38 10.45
CA PRO A 436 -15.73 14.99 11.44
C PRO A 436 -16.03 16.42 10.99
N ALA A 437 -17.32 16.81 10.98
CA ALA A 437 -17.89 18.07 10.48
C ALA A 437 -16.88 19.22 10.25
N ASN A 438 -16.24 19.21 9.08
CA ASN A 438 -15.26 20.21 8.66
C ASN A 438 -15.76 20.91 7.39
N PRO A 439 -16.41 22.08 7.51
CA PRO A 439 -16.96 22.81 6.36
C PRO A 439 -15.91 23.20 5.33
N ALA A 440 -14.66 23.43 5.74
CA ALA A 440 -13.59 23.84 4.82
C ALA A 440 -13.23 22.73 3.83
N VAL A 441 -13.17 21.47 4.30
CA VAL A 441 -12.94 20.31 3.42
C VAL A 441 -14.10 20.14 2.44
N GLY A 442 -15.34 20.24 2.92
CA GLY A 442 -16.52 20.16 2.07
C GLY A 442 -16.56 21.25 0.99
N GLN A 443 -16.11 22.47 1.31
CA GLN A 443 -16.00 23.57 0.36
C GLN A 443 -14.95 23.30 -0.73
N GLU A 444 -13.77 22.80 -0.36
CA GLU A 444 -12.69 22.48 -1.33
C GLU A 444 -13.11 21.36 -2.29
N ILE A 445 -13.79 20.31 -1.78
CA ILE A 445 -14.35 19.25 -2.63
C ILE A 445 -15.42 19.81 -3.57
N TRP A 446 -16.29 20.69 -3.05
CA TRP A 446 -17.31 21.33 -3.87
C TRP A 446 -16.72 22.18 -4.99
N GLU A 447 -15.64 22.92 -4.73
CA GLU A 447 -14.99 23.73 -5.76
C GLU A 447 -14.46 22.89 -6.93
N VAL A 448 -14.06 21.63 -6.69
CA VAL A 448 -13.74 20.67 -7.76
C VAL A 448 -15.00 20.21 -8.47
N MET A 449 -16.03 19.79 -7.71
CA MET A 449 -17.30 19.31 -8.29
C MET A 449 -17.99 20.36 -9.16
N ASN A 450 -17.96 21.63 -8.77
CA ASN A 450 -18.63 22.73 -9.46
C ASN A 450 -18.07 23.01 -10.86
N LEU A 451 -16.89 22.49 -11.18
CA LEU A 451 -16.33 22.56 -12.53
C LEU A 451 -16.95 21.51 -13.46
N LEU A 452 -17.49 20.42 -12.92
CA LEU A 452 -18.11 19.36 -13.70
C LEU A 452 -19.48 19.82 -14.24
N PRO A 453 -19.87 19.37 -15.44
CA PRO A 453 -21.21 19.60 -15.95
C PRO A 453 -22.26 18.90 -15.06
N TYR A 454 -23.49 19.40 -15.10
CA TYR A 454 -24.59 18.91 -14.26
C TYR A 454 -24.74 17.38 -14.31
N GLU A 455 -24.64 16.76 -15.49
CA GLU A 455 -24.76 15.30 -15.66
C GLU A 455 -23.73 14.51 -14.83
N GLY A 456 -22.48 14.99 -14.79
CA GLY A 456 -21.40 14.35 -14.02
C GLY A 456 -21.66 14.45 -12.53
N ARG A 457 -22.06 15.64 -12.05
CA ARG A 457 -22.43 15.86 -10.64
C ARG A 457 -23.59 14.95 -10.21
N TYR A 458 -24.63 14.84 -11.04
CA TYR A 458 -25.81 14.01 -10.75
C TYR A 458 -25.48 12.53 -10.69
N ARG A 459 -24.59 12.06 -11.56
CA ARG A 459 -24.07 10.69 -11.49
C ARG A 459 -23.35 10.44 -10.17
N LEU A 460 -22.45 11.34 -9.77
CA LEU A 460 -21.71 11.23 -8.51
C LEU A 460 -22.64 11.20 -7.29
N TYR A 461 -23.69 12.03 -7.26
CA TYR A 461 -24.68 11.98 -6.18
C TYR A 461 -25.44 10.66 -6.13
N GLY A 462 -25.81 10.12 -7.28
CA GLY A 462 -26.45 8.81 -7.36
C GLY A 462 -25.54 7.68 -6.88
N GLU A 463 -24.24 7.75 -7.18
CA GLU A 463 -23.24 6.80 -6.68
C GLU A 463 -23.02 6.91 -5.18
N TRP A 464 -23.00 8.14 -4.65
CA TRP A 464 -22.87 8.41 -3.23
C TRP A 464 -24.06 7.88 -2.41
N GLU A 465 -25.25 7.77 -3.00
CA GLU A 465 -26.45 7.25 -2.34
C GLU A 465 -26.61 5.72 -2.45
N LYS A 466 -25.81 5.02 -3.27
CA LYS A 466 -25.98 3.58 -3.47
C LYS A 466 -25.95 2.81 -2.15
N ASP A 467 -26.93 1.92 -1.97
CA ASP A 467 -27.05 1.07 -0.79
C ASP A 467 -26.03 -0.10 -0.77
N ASP A 468 -25.31 -0.34 -1.88
CA ASP A 468 -24.25 -1.37 -2.02
C ASP A 468 -22.87 -0.83 -1.58
N GLU A 469 -22.79 -0.33 -0.34
CA GLU A 469 -21.52 0.15 0.20
C GLU A 469 -20.60 -1.03 0.53
N ARG A 470 -19.41 -1.06 -0.07
CA ARG A 470 -18.45 -2.16 0.07
C ARG A 470 -17.45 -1.96 1.20
N ILE A 471 -17.49 -0.80 1.85
CA ILE A 471 -16.56 -0.45 2.93
C ILE A 471 -17.34 -0.35 4.25
N PRO A 472 -17.11 -1.26 5.23
CA PRO A 472 -17.85 -1.29 6.49
C PRO A 472 -17.83 0.04 7.25
N MET A 473 -16.68 0.72 7.24
CA MET A 473 -16.48 2.01 7.91
C MET A 473 -17.39 3.11 7.32
N VAL A 474 -17.47 3.22 5.99
CA VAL A 474 -18.33 4.20 5.31
C VAL A 474 -19.81 3.90 5.59
N LEU A 475 -20.17 2.61 5.59
CA LEU A 475 -21.53 2.18 5.95
C LEU A 475 -21.87 2.55 7.40
N SER A 476 -20.94 2.32 8.34
CA SER A 476 -21.11 2.68 9.75
C SER A 476 -21.36 4.18 9.91
N ALA A 477 -20.51 5.03 9.31
CA ALA A 477 -20.68 6.48 9.32
C ALA A 477 -22.04 6.92 8.74
N ARG A 478 -22.49 6.28 7.65
CA ARG A 478 -23.80 6.53 7.05
C ARG A 478 -24.95 6.17 7.98
N GLN A 479 -24.91 5.00 8.62
CA GLN A 479 -25.97 4.56 9.55
C GLN A 479 -26.00 5.43 10.81
N THR A 480 -24.84 5.82 11.34
CA THR A 480 -24.74 6.74 12.47
C THR A 480 -25.34 8.10 12.13
N ALA A 481 -24.95 8.70 10.99
CA ALA A 481 -25.52 9.97 10.52
C ALA A 481 -27.04 9.89 10.33
N LYS A 482 -27.56 8.77 9.79
CA LYS A 482 -29.00 8.53 9.63
C LYS A 482 -29.72 8.41 10.97
N LEU A 483 -29.15 7.71 11.95
CA LEU A 483 -29.71 7.57 13.29
C LEU A 483 -29.72 8.92 14.03
N ASP A 484 -28.62 9.65 14.03
CA ASP A 484 -28.52 10.93 14.72
C ASP A 484 -29.44 11.97 14.10
N THR A 485 -29.53 12.01 12.77
CA THR A 485 -30.51 12.87 12.08
C THR A 485 -31.93 12.56 12.55
N ARG A 486 -32.32 11.27 12.64
CA ARG A 486 -33.64 10.89 13.15
C ARG A 486 -33.84 11.31 14.61
N ARG A 487 -32.82 11.16 15.47
CA ARG A 487 -32.87 11.57 16.89
C ARG A 487 -33.08 13.08 17.03
N ILE A 488 -32.38 13.89 16.23
CA ILE A 488 -32.54 15.35 16.24
C ILE A 488 -33.93 15.75 15.74
N LEU A 489 -34.36 15.20 14.59
CA LEU A 489 -35.65 15.57 13.98
C LEU A 489 -36.84 15.25 14.89
N LYS A 490 -36.80 14.15 15.65
CA LYS A 490 -37.83 13.80 16.64
C LYS A 490 -38.04 14.86 17.73
N ARG A 491 -37.02 15.67 18.01
CA ARG A 491 -37.02 16.68 19.07
C ARG A 491 -37.00 18.10 18.52
N LEU A 492 -36.99 18.28 17.20
CA LEU A 492 -36.88 19.58 16.57
C LEU A 492 -38.16 20.41 16.75
N ALA A 493 -38.06 21.48 17.52
CA ALA A 493 -39.13 22.43 17.80
C ALA A 493 -38.63 23.87 17.69
N LYS A 494 -39.55 24.84 17.71
CA LYS A 494 -39.21 26.26 17.62
C LYS A 494 -38.32 26.74 18.77
N GLU A 495 -38.46 26.13 19.96
CA GLU A 495 -37.75 26.51 21.18
C GLU A 495 -36.27 26.10 21.19
N ASN A 496 -35.93 24.96 20.58
CA ASN A 496 -34.58 24.40 20.55
C ASN A 496 -33.92 24.44 19.15
N LEU A 497 -34.55 25.17 18.22
CA LEU A 497 -34.14 25.32 16.82
C LEU A 497 -32.67 25.71 16.65
N LYS A 498 -32.15 26.64 17.46
CA LYS A 498 -30.77 27.15 17.30
C LYS A 498 -29.73 26.08 17.63
N GLN A 499 -29.96 25.29 18.67
CA GLN A 499 -29.04 24.22 19.08
C GLN A 499 -29.16 23.04 18.11
N LEU A 500 -30.36 22.50 17.95
CA LEU A 500 -30.60 21.33 17.10
C LEU A 500 -30.37 21.62 15.61
N GLY A 501 -30.71 22.81 15.12
CA GLY A 501 -30.45 23.21 13.73
C GLY A 501 -28.97 23.30 13.40
N ARG A 502 -28.14 23.81 14.33
CA ARG A 502 -26.67 23.77 14.17
C ARG A 502 -26.12 22.34 14.18
N MET A 503 -26.73 21.45 14.96
CA MET A 503 -26.33 20.04 15.01
C MET A 503 -26.66 19.31 13.70
N VAL A 504 -27.86 19.54 13.15
CA VAL A 504 -28.20 19.06 11.79
C VAL A 504 -27.21 19.60 10.77
N ALA A 505 -26.84 20.88 10.86
CA ALA A 505 -25.87 21.47 9.94
C ALA A 505 -24.48 20.82 10.04
N LYS A 506 -24.00 20.51 11.25
CA LYS A 506 -22.73 19.79 11.44
C LYS A 506 -22.76 18.40 10.81
N LEU A 507 -23.81 17.61 11.06
CA LEU A 507 -23.97 16.28 10.45
C LEU A 507 -24.03 16.37 8.93
N SER A 508 -24.72 17.38 8.43
CA SER A 508 -24.87 17.65 7.02
C SER A 508 -23.55 17.97 6.30
N HIS A 509 -22.58 18.59 6.99
CA HIS A 509 -21.27 18.87 6.41
C HIS A 509 -20.42 17.61 6.22
N ALA A 510 -20.63 16.57 7.03
CA ALA A 510 -19.96 15.28 6.87
C ALA A 510 -20.72 14.36 5.89
N ASN A 511 -22.04 14.24 6.07
CA ASN A 511 -22.88 13.27 5.36
C ASN A 511 -24.10 13.93 4.70
N PRO A 512 -23.93 14.82 3.69
CA PRO A 512 -25.01 15.65 3.17
C PRO A 512 -26.15 14.83 2.56
N MET A 513 -25.85 13.84 1.71
CA MET A 513 -26.86 13.04 1.01
C MET A 513 -27.74 12.26 1.99
N THR A 514 -27.12 11.55 2.94
CA THR A 514 -27.82 10.73 3.95
C THR A 514 -28.72 11.57 4.84
N VAL A 515 -28.21 12.72 5.31
CA VAL A 515 -28.94 13.64 6.18
C VAL A 515 -30.14 14.25 5.45
N LEU A 516 -29.92 14.79 4.24
CA LEU A 516 -30.96 15.41 3.43
C LEU A 516 -32.06 14.40 3.07
N ARG A 517 -31.69 13.19 2.64
CA ARG A 517 -32.65 12.12 2.35
C ARG A 517 -33.50 11.81 3.57
N THR A 518 -32.87 11.64 4.74
CA THR A 518 -33.58 11.35 5.99
C THR A 518 -34.55 12.46 6.38
N ILE A 519 -34.16 13.72 6.18
CA ILE A 519 -35.01 14.88 6.43
C ILE A 519 -36.22 14.89 5.49
N VAL A 520 -36.02 14.66 4.19
CA VAL A 520 -37.11 14.65 3.20
C VAL A 520 -38.14 13.57 3.53
N HIS A 521 -37.70 12.33 3.79
CA HIS A 521 -38.61 11.24 4.19
C HIS A 521 -39.44 11.60 5.43
N GLN A 522 -38.85 12.35 6.37
CA GLN A 522 -39.55 12.79 7.56
C GLN A 522 -40.54 13.93 7.31
N ILE A 523 -40.21 14.88 6.43
CA ILE A 523 -41.13 15.94 6.00
C ILE A 523 -42.32 15.35 5.25
N GLU A 524 -42.08 14.35 4.38
CA GLU A 524 -43.14 13.66 3.64
C GLU A 524 -44.11 12.94 4.57
N ALA A 525 -43.59 12.31 5.64
CA ALA A 525 -44.40 11.66 6.66
C ALA A 525 -45.14 12.66 7.56
N TYR A 526 -44.51 13.78 7.94
CA TYR A 526 -45.06 14.75 8.90
C TYR A 526 -44.93 16.20 8.40
N ARG A 527 -46.03 16.75 7.88
CA ARG A 527 -46.05 18.10 7.28
C ARG A 527 -45.80 19.24 8.27
N ASP A 528 -46.10 19.05 9.55
CA ASP A 528 -45.91 20.10 10.57
C ASP A 528 -44.42 20.39 10.86
N MET A 529 -43.52 19.51 10.43
CA MET A 529 -42.07 19.68 10.58
C MET A 529 -41.44 20.56 9.49
N ILE A 530 -42.20 21.01 8.47
CA ILE A 530 -41.65 21.83 7.38
C ILE A 530 -41.04 23.12 7.92
N THR A 531 -41.78 23.88 8.74
CA THR A 531 -41.33 25.21 9.22
C THR A 531 -40.08 25.12 10.11
N PRO A 532 -40.02 24.24 11.13
CA PRO A 532 -38.81 24.07 11.93
C PRO A 532 -37.59 23.60 11.12
N VAL A 533 -37.77 22.69 10.15
CA VAL A 533 -36.66 22.21 9.31
C VAL A 533 -36.12 23.29 8.40
N VAL A 534 -37.01 24.06 7.75
CA VAL A 534 -36.62 25.20 6.93
C VAL A 534 -35.83 26.22 7.75
N ASP A 535 -36.29 26.53 8.96
CA ASP A 535 -35.59 27.45 9.83
C ASP A 535 -34.22 26.91 10.29
N ALA A 536 -34.09 25.58 10.42
CA ALA A 536 -32.81 24.92 10.72
C ALA A 536 -31.83 25.01 9.55
N PHE A 537 -32.33 24.99 8.30
CA PHE A 537 -31.50 25.12 7.10
C PHE A 537 -30.81 26.47 6.95
N LYS A 538 -31.24 27.51 7.68
CA LYS A 538 -30.50 28.78 7.79
C LYS A 538 -29.10 28.62 8.38
N TYR A 539 -28.85 27.54 9.13
CA TYR A 539 -27.54 27.25 9.71
C TYR A 539 -26.65 26.39 8.81
N LEU A 540 -27.16 25.91 7.67
CA LEU A 540 -26.33 25.29 6.65
C LEU A 540 -25.48 26.37 6.01
N THR A 541 -24.15 26.21 6.06
CA THR A 541 -23.26 27.12 5.34
C THR A 541 -23.50 27.01 3.83
N GLN A 542 -23.08 28.04 3.09
CA GLN A 542 -23.10 28.17 1.63
C GLN A 542 -22.24 27.11 0.90
N ALA A 543 -22.07 25.91 1.45
CA ALA A 543 -21.54 24.77 0.71
C ALA A 543 -22.57 24.40 -0.36
N SER A 544 -22.40 24.96 -1.54
CA SER A 544 -23.33 24.82 -2.67
C SER A 544 -23.56 23.37 -3.13
N ALA A 545 -22.73 22.42 -2.69
CA ALA A 545 -22.96 20.97 -2.78
C ALA A 545 -24.26 20.52 -2.10
N MET A 546 -24.57 21.09 -0.94
CA MET A 546 -25.78 20.77 -0.20
C MET A 546 -27.02 21.41 -0.81
N MET A 547 -26.91 22.66 -1.27
CA MET A 547 -28.02 23.34 -1.96
C MET A 547 -28.36 22.65 -3.29
N GLU A 548 -27.37 22.15 -4.03
CA GLU A 548 -27.61 21.41 -5.27
C GLU A 548 -28.15 19.98 -5.01
N ALA A 549 -27.68 19.30 -3.95
CA ALA A 549 -28.28 18.06 -3.47
C ALA A 549 -29.74 18.24 -3.00
N LEU A 550 -30.07 19.39 -2.39
CA LEU A 550 -31.44 19.81 -2.03
C LEU A 550 -32.32 20.04 -3.28
N LEU A 551 -31.76 20.57 -4.37
CA LEU A 551 -32.43 20.68 -5.67
C LEU A 551 -32.65 19.31 -6.35
N LEU A 552 -31.89 18.29 -5.96
CA LEU A 552 -31.92 16.94 -6.52
C LEU A 552 -33.00 16.04 -5.91
N LEU A 553 -33.17 16.05 -4.59
CA LEU A 553 -34.32 15.42 -3.92
C LEU A 553 -35.66 15.97 -4.46
N ASN A 554 -35.62 17.20 -4.97
CA ASN A 554 -36.72 17.89 -5.63
C ASN A 554 -37.16 17.25 -6.96
N CYS A 555 -36.21 16.84 -7.79
CA CYS A 555 -36.48 16.22 -9.10
C CYS A 555 -37.00 14.78 -8.97
N TYR A 556 -36.63 14.06 -7.90
CA TYR A 556 -37.08 12.67 -7.68
C TYR A 556 -38.47 12.56 -7.05
N PHE A 557 -38.89 13.52 -6.22
CA PHE A 557 -40.15 13.42 -5.47
C PHE A 557 -41.32 14.23 -6.04
N GLY A 558 -41.12 15.01 -7.11
CA GLY A 558 -42.12 15.46 -8.09
C GLY A 558 -43.33 16.32 -7.63
N ILE A 559 -43.73 16.29 -6.36
CA ILE A 559 -45.04 16.78 -5.90
C ILE A 559 -44.93 17.75 -4.72
N TRP A 560 -43.89 17.66 -3.88
CA TRP A 560 -43.73 18.50 -2.67
C TRP A 560 -42.66 19.60 -2.80
N GLY A 561 -41.91 19.56 -3.89
CA GLY A 561 -40.77 20.42 -4.16
C GLY A 561 -41.03 21.92 -4.16
N SER A 562 -42.18 22.33 -4.71
CA SER A 562 -42.48 23.73 -5.01
C SER A 562 -42.59 24.63 -3.77
N ARG A 563 -43.09 24.10 -2.64
CA ARG A 563 -43.22 24.86 -1.38
C ARG A 563 -41.90 25.01 -0.63
N ILE A 564 -41.06 23.98 -0.66
CA ILE A 564 -39.72 24.03 -0.07
C ILE A 564 -38.81 24.93 -0.92
N ILE A 565 -38.90 24.87 -2.26
CA ILE A 565 -38.20 25.78 -3.18
C ILE A 565 -38.59 27.24 -2.95
N GLN A 566 -39.88 27.58 -2.81
CA GLN A 566 -40.30 28.97 -2.58
C GLN A 566 -39.77 29.56 -1.29
N VAL A 567 -39.44 28.72 -0.30
CA VAL A 567 -38.92 29.16 0.99
C VAL A 567 -37.38 29.09 1.03
N LEU A 568 -36.77 28.09 0.39
CA LEU A 568 -35.31 28.01 0.20
C LEU A 568 -34.78 29.07 -0.76
N ALA A 569 -35.52 29.45 -1.81
CA ALA A 569 -35.15 30.54 -2.71
C ALA A 569 -35.24 31.94 -2.09
N ARG A 570 -35.73 32.04 -0.84
CA ARG A 570 -35.75 33.27 -0.02
C ARG A 570 -34.63 33.33 1.02
N ILE A 571 -33.87 32.24 1.18
CA ILE A 571 -32.65 32.15 2.00
C ILE A 571 -31.47 32.27 1.04
#